data_AF-A0A257K591-F1
#
_entry.id   AF-A0A257K591-F1
#
_cell.length_a   1.000
_cell.length_b   1.000
_cell.length_c   1.000
_cell.angle_alpha   90.00
_cell.angle_beta   90.00
_cell.angle_gamma   90.00
#
_symmetry.space_group_name_H-M   'P 1'
#
loop_
_entity.id
_entity.type
_entity.pdbx_description
1 polymer ?
#
loop_
_entity_poly.entity_id
_entity_poly.type
_entity_poly.pdbx_seq_one_letter_code
_entity_poly.pdbx_strand_id
1 'polypeptide(L)'
;MYNCLDYADLNGFEKQVKEYLKSTDESSASLGLATFIIKEYRAERADTVAKLMEIIIRCNPALALINYPENHFFRIIMISGSMDLFECLTEEAIEPHLKNSSEEEYIDYYTKLLHLGAKLNTIFSDQYEPQIKGVHFNGRFGTDDSNPNIALINLEDYEMMNDIIDKFNSIIGRRDIIKALMTKVGMKF
;
A
#
# COMPACT_ATOMS: atom_id res chain seq x y z
N MET A 1 -7.08 18.33 3.95
CA MET A 1 -7.32 16.86 3.89
C MET A 1 -7.69 16.26 5.23
N TYR A 2 -6.91 16.51 6.30
CA TYR A 2 -7.11 15.85 7.61
C TYR A 2 -8.53 15.97 8.21
N ASN A 3 -9.19 17.13 8.14
CA ASN A 3 -10.51 17.31 8.76
C ASN A 3 -11.66 16.45 8.17
N CYS A 4 -11.51 15.85 6.98
CA CYS A 4 -12.57 15.02 6.38
C CYS A 4 -12.49 13.55 6.83
N LEU A 5 -11.32 13.07 7.23
CA LEU A 5 -11.11 11.69 7.67
C LEU A 5 -11.73 11.42 9.05
N ASP A 6 -11.66 12.42 9.94
CA ASP A 6 -12.18 12.32 11.31
C ASP A 6 -13.72 12.18 11.36
N TYR A 7 -14.42 12.57 10.28
CA TYR A 7 -15.89 12.52 10.18
C TYR A 7 -16.40 11.59 9.06
N ALA A 8 -15.52 10.79 8.43
CA ALA A 8 -15.85 9.96 7.27
C ALA A 8 -16.55 10.72 6.12
N ASP A 9 -16.21 12.00 5.93
CA ASP A 9 -16.80 12.85 4.90
C ASP A 9 -16.10 12.64 3.55
N LEU A 10 -16.50 11.57 2.85
CA LEU A 10 -15.96 11.20 1.54
C LEU A 10 -16.24 12.27 0.47
N ASN A 11 -17.38 12.97 0.55
CA ASN A 11 -17.74 14.03 -0.39
C ASN A 11 -16.86 15.27 -0.20
N GLY A 12 -16.60 15.65 1.07
CA GLY A 12 -15.66 16.70 1.40
C GLY A 12 -14.23 16.37 0.96
N PHE A 13 -13.82 15.11 1.11
CA PHE A 13 -12.53 14.63 0.61
C PHE A 13 -12.41 14.74 -0.90
N GLU A 14 -13.40 14.26 -1.66
CA GLU A 14 -13.42 14.37 -3.13
C GLU A 14 -13.31 15.83 -3.59
N LYS A 15 -14.03 16.74 -2.94
CA LYS A 15 -13.95 18.18 -3.25
C LYS A 15 -12.54 18.73 -3.04
N GLN A 16 -11.88 18.36 -1.95
CA GLN A 16 -10.50 18.79 -1.67
C GLN A 16 -9.50 18.21 -2.67
N VAL A 17 -9.67 16.95 -3.09
CA VAL A 17 -8.85 16.36 -4.16
C VAL A 17 -9.01 17.16 -5.45
N LYS A 18 -10.25 17.45 -5.87
CA LYS A 18 -10.51 18.25 -7.08
C LYS A 18 -9.95 19.66 -6.99
N GLU A 19 -9.95 20.28 -5.82
CA GLU A 19 -9.32 21.59 -5.61
C GLU A 19 -7.79 21.50 -5.70
N TYR A 20 -7.18 20.50 -5.06
CA TYR A 20 -5.74 20.26 -5.10
C TYR A 20 -5.23 20.00 -6.53
N LEU A 21 -6.00 19.27 -7.34
CA LEU A 21 -5.66 18.98 -8.74
C LEU A 21 -5.74 20.20 -9.67
N LYS A 22 -6.41 21.29 -9.26
CA LYS A 22 -6.47 22.52 -10.07
C LYS A 22 -5.22 23.38 -9.93
N SER A 23 -4.50 23.25 -8.82
CA SER A 23 -3.35 24.11 -8.48
C SER A 23 -2.00 23.41 -8.59
N THR A 24 -1.99 22.12 -8.96
CA THR A 24 -0.81 21.25 -8.87
C THR A 24 -0.68 20.47 -10.18
N ASP A 25 0.54 20.34 -10.69
CA ASP A 25 0.79 19.48 -11.85
C ASP A 25 0.56 18.00 -11.51
N GLU A 26 0.34 17.18 -12.54
CA GLU A 26 -0.04 15.78 -12.40
C GLU A 26 0.98 14.93 -11.64
N SER A 27 2.28 15.15 -11.88
CA SER A 27 3.34 14.35 -11.24
C SER A 27 3.45 14.69 -9.75
N SER A 28 3.50 15.98 -9.43
CA SER A 28 3.50 16.45 -8.03
C SER A 28 2.21 16.05 -7.30
N ALA A 29 1.07 16.07 -7.99
CA ALA A 29 -0.20 15.64 -7.43
C ALA A 29 -0.21 14.14 -7.13
N SER A 30 0.25 13.32 -8.07
CA SER A 30 0.36 11.86 -7.91
C SER A 30 1.27 11.51 -6.73
N LEU A 31 2.46 12.12 -6.65
CA LEU A 31 3.38 11.91 -5.53
C LEU A 31 2.75 12.35 -4.19
N GLY A 32 2.14 13.55 -4.15
CA GLY A 32 1.54 14.09 -2.93
C GLY A 32 0.39 13.25 -2.41
N LEU A 33 -0.49 12.79 -3.31
CA LEU A 33 -1.64 11.95 -2.97
C LEU A 33 -1.23 10.52 -2.61
N ALA A 34 -0.25 9.92 -3.31
CA ALA A 34 0.32 8.64 -2.92
C ALA A 34 1.00 8.73 -1.53
N THR A 35 1.71 9.83 -1.26
CA THR A 35 2.32 10.07 0.06
C THR A 35 1.27 10.22 1.16
N PHE A 36 0.13 10.84 0.87
CA PHE A 36 -1.00 10.90 1.79
C PHE A 36 -1.54 9.49 2.08
N ILE A 37 -1.81 8.70 1.05
CA ILE A 37 -2.32 7.33 1.20
C ILE A 37 -1.41 6.47 2.09
N ILE A 38 -0.10 6.46 1.84
CA ILE A 38 0.82 5.62 2.63
C ILE A 38 0.97 6.10 4.09
N LYS A 39 0.81 7.41 4.34
CA LYS A 39 0.84 7.94 5.72
C LYS A 39 -0.41 7.57 6.52
N GLU A 40 -1.55 7.48 5.85
CA GLU A 40 -2.81 7.08 6.47
C GLU A 40 -3.01 5.56 6.50
N TYR A 41 -2.18 4.81 5.76
CA TYR A 41 -2.29 3.37 5.67
C TYR A 41 -1.97 2.69 6.99
N ARG A 42 -2.93 1.88 7.44
CA ARG A 42 -2.75 0.83 8.44
C ARG A 42 -3.48 -0.42 7.95
N ALA A 43 -2.95 -1.60 8.28
CA ALA A 43 -3.52 -2.86 7.81
C ALA A 43 -5.01 -2.99 8.19
N GLU A 44 -5.39 -2.56 9.39
CA GLU A 44 -6.77 -2.58 9.88
C GLU A 44 -7.70 -1.56 9.21
N ARG A 45 -7.16 -0.62 8.43
CA ARG A 45 -7.91 0.41 7.69
C ARG A 45 -7.75 0.27 6.17
N ALA A 46 -7.22 -0.85 5.68
CA ALA A 46 -6.88 -1.04 4.27
C ALA A 46 -8.06 -0.73 3.33
N ASP A 47 -9.27 -1.25 3.62
CA ASP A 47 -10.49 -0.96 2.86
C ASP A 47 -10.83 0.54 2.79
N THR A 48 -10.71 1.24 3.92
CA THR A 48 -11.02 2.68 3.99
C THR A 48 -10.02 3.46 3.14
N VAL A 49 -8.74 3.09 3.22
CA VAL A 49 -7.68 3.77 2.47
C VAL A 49 -7.76 3.44 0.99
N ALA A 50 -8.14 2.22 0.62
CA ALA A 50 -8.48 1.85 -0.76
C ALA A 50 -9.63 2.70 -1.30
N LYS A 51 -10.67 2.95 -0.49
CA LYS A 51 -11.76 3.85 -0.87
C LYS A 51 -11.32 5.29 -1.13
N LEU A 52 -10.37 5.80 -0.33
CA LEU A 52 -9.79 7.13 -0.57
C LEU A 52 -9.00 7.15 -1.88
N MET A 53 -8.24 6.08 -2.15
CA MET A 53 -7.50 5.96 -3.39
C MET A 53 -8.43 5.84 -4.61
N GLU A 54 -9.52 5.10 -4.52
CA GLU A 54 -10.57 5.03 -5.54
C GLU A 54 -11.09 6.44 -5.88
N ILE A 55 -11.41 7.25 -4.87
CA ILE A 55 -11.87 8.63 -5.07
C ILE A 55 -10.80 9.46 -5.79
N ILE A 56 -9.53 9.34 -5.39
CA ILE A 56 -8.41 10.03 -6.03
C ILE A 56 -8.29 9.66 -7.50
N ILE A 57 -8.27 8.35 -7.80
CA ILE A 57 -8.11 7.83 -9.17
C ILE A 57 -9.29 8.28 -10.04
N ARG A 58 -10.52 8.22 -9.53
CA ARG A 58 -11.71 8.67 -10.28
C ARG A 58 -11.71 10.17 -10.55
N CYS A 59 -11.09 10.98 -9.70
CA CYS A 59 -10.95 12.42 -9.96
C CYS A 59 -10.01 12.71 -11.13
N ASN A 60 -8.91 11.97 -11.26
CA ASN A 60 -8.03 12.03 -12.42
C ASN A 60 -7.26 10.70 -12.60
N PRO A 61 -7.70 9.81 -13.51
CA PRO A 61 -7.06 8.50 -13.70
C PRO A 61 -5.59 8.58 -14.15
N ALA A 62 -5.19 9.67 -14.82
CA ALA A 62 -3.83 9.84 -15.31
C ALA A 62 -2.78 9.83 -14.17
N LEU A 63 -3.17 10.22 -12.95
CA LEU A 63 -2.32 10.16 -11.75
C LEU A 63 -1.80 8.74 -11.43
N ALA A 64 -2.60 7.72 -11.72
CA ALA A 64 -2.30 6.31 -11.52
C ALA A 64 -1.59 5.66 -12.72
N LEU A 65 -1.63 6.32 -13.87
CA LEU A 65 -1.03 5.86 -15.13
C LEU A 65 0.31 6.53 -15.42
N ILE A 66 0.86 7.30 -14.48
CA ILE A 66 2.19 7.91 -14.61
C ILE A 66 3.21 6.83 -14.96
N ASN A 67 3.99 7.13 -16.00
CA ASN A 67 4.89 6.19 -16.66
C ASN A 67 5.90 5.56 -15.70
N TYR A 68 6.29 4.33 -16.04
CA TYR A 68 7.42 3.65 -15.41
C TYR A 68 8.71 4.51 -15.56
N PRO A 69 9.55 4.62 -14.51
CA PRO A 69 9.50 3.93 -13.22
C PRO A 69 8.86 4.75 -12.07
N GLU A 70 8.17 5.83 -12.38
CA GLU A 70 7.69 6.79 -11.37
C GLU A 70 6.42 6.34 -10.67
N ASN A 71 5.53 5.58 -11.33
CA ASN A 71 4.20 5.16 -10.85
C ASN A 71 4.06 5.12 -9.31
N HIS A 72 3.63 6.26 -8.73
CA HIS A 72 3.71 6.51 -7.29
C HIS A 72 2.72 5.64 -6.51
N PHE A 73 1.52 5.43 -7.08
CA PHE A 73 0.52 4.54 -6.50
C PHE A 73 1.01 3.09 -6.45
N PHE A 74 1.60 2.58 -7.54
CA PHE A 74 2.16 1.23 -7.51
C PHE A 74 3.33 1.10 -6.52
N ARG A 75 4.15 2.14 -6.37
CA ARG A 75 5.23 2.15 -5.36
C ARG A 75 4.69 2.03 -3.93
N ILE A 76 3.66 2.79 -3.56
CA ILE A 76 3.09 2.69 -2.21
C ILE A 76 2.38 1.36 -1.97
N ILE A 77 1.81 0.74 -3.01
CA ILE A 77 1.27 -0.61 -2.97
C ILE A 77 2.38 -1.61 -2.63
N MET A 78 3.55 -1.49 -3.26
CA MET A 78 4.68 -2.36 -2.95
C MET A 78 5.28 -2.09 -1.56
N ILE A 79 5.30 -0.83 -1.10
CA ILE A 79 5.76 -0.47 0.25
C ILE A 79 4.84 -1.12 1.31
N SER A 80 3.53 -0.89 1.20
CA SER A 80 2.53 -1.41 2.13
C SER A 80 2.28 -2.91 2.01
N GLY A 81 2.54 -3.50 0.83
CA GLY A 81 2.11 -4.86 0.52
C GLY A 81 0.59 -5.02 0.48
N SER A 82 -0.19 -3.96 0.35
CA SER A 82 -1.66 -4.06 0.39
C SER A 82 -2.23 -4.62 -0.91
N MET A 83 -2.88 -5.78 -0.83
CA MET A 83 -3.66 -6.33 -1.95
C MET A 83 -4.88 -5.46 -2.27
N ASP A 84 -5.55 -4.89 -1.28
CA ASP A 84 -6.73 -4.03 -1.49
C ASP A 84 -6.36 -2.76 -2.29
N LEU A 85 -5.21 -2.16 -2.00
CA LEU A 85 -4.68 -1.06 -2.82
C LEU A 85 -4.29 -1.55 -4.22
N PHE A 86 -3.69 -2.73 -4.35
CA PHE A 86 -3.36 -3.28 -5.66
C PHE A 86 -4.61 -3.49 -6.53
N GLU A 87 -5.64 -4.13 -5.98
CA GLU A 87 -6.92 -4.37 -6.65
C GLU A 87 -7.59 -3.05 -7.03
N CYS A 88 -7.64 -2.08 -6.12
CA CYS A 88 -8.19 -0.76 -6.41
C CYS A 88 -7.45 -0.06 -7.57
N LEU A 89 -6.10 -0.07 -7.59
CA LEU A 89 -5.34 0.49 -8.70
C LEU A 89 -5.63 -0.22 -10.02
N THR A 90 -5.72 -1.55 -9.98
CA THR A 90 -6.00 -2.36 -11.16
C THR A 90 -7.40 -2.10 -11.72
N GLU A 91 -8.43 -2.14 -10.87
CA GLU A 91 -9.82 -2.01 -11.28
C GLU A 91 -10.18 -0.59 -11.72
N GLU A 92 -9.66 0.43 -11.04
CA GLU A 92 -10.07 1.83 -11.26
C GLU A 92 -9.21 2.56 -12.29
N ALA A 93 -7.96 2.13 -12.51
CA ALA A 93 -7.04 2.79 -13.44
C ALA A 93 -6.57 1.88 -14.58
N ILE A 94 -5.97 0.72 -14.25
CA ILE A 94 -5.24 -0.08 -15.23
C ILE A 94 -6.18 -0.81 -16.20
N GLU A 95 -7.16 -1.57 -15.71
CA GLU A 95 -8.09 -2.32 -16.56
C GLU A 95 -8.94 -1.39 -17.44
N PRO A 96 -9.45 -0.23 -16.96
CA PRO A 96 -10.10 0.74 -17.82
C PRO A 96 -9.19 1.29 -18.92
N HIS A 97 -7.91 1.55 -18.60
CA HIS A 97 -6.92 2.03 -19.57
C HIS A 97 -6.60 0.99 -20.65
N LEU A 98 -6.53 -0.29 -20.28
CA LEU A 98 -6.19 -1.40 -21.16
C LEU A 98 -7.39 -2.07 -21.85
N LYS A 99 -8.64 -1.62 -21.57
CA LYS A 99 -9.86 -2.28 -22.05
C LYS A 99 -9.91 -2.54 -23.57
N ASN A 100 -9.30 -1.65 -24.36
CA ASN A 100 -9.25 -1.75 -25.82
C ASN A 100 -7.83 -1.96 -26.36
N SER A 101 -6.86 -2.28 -25.50
CA SER A 101 -5.49 -2.54 -25.93
C SER A 101 -5.39 -3.91 -26.60
N SER A 102 -4.36 -4.09 -27.42
CA SER A 102 -3.98 -5.41 -27.91
C SER A 102 -3.51 -6.30 -26.75
N GLU A 103 -3.51 -7.62 -26.96
CA GLU A 103 -2.95 -8.58 -26.02
C GLU A 103 -1.46 -8.30 -25.75
N GLU A 104 -0.72 -7.88 -26.77
CA GLU A 104 0.70 -7.52 -26.66
C GLU A 104 0.89 -6.29 -25.76
N GLU A 105 0.10 -5.23 -25.95
CA GLU A 105 0.14 -4.04 -25.10
C GLU A 105 -0.27 -4.35 -23.65
N TYR A 106 -1.27 -5.21 -23.46
CA TYR A 106 -1.71 -5.65 -22.14
C TYR A 106 -0.58 -6.39 -21.41
N ILE A 107 0.06 -7.35 -22.08
CA ILE A 107 1.17 -8.13 -21.52
C ILE A 107 2.38 -7.22 -21.26
N ASP A 108 2.73 -6.31 -22.17
CA ASP A 108 3.84 -5.37 -21.99
C ASP A 108 3.62 -4.45 -20.77
N TYR A 109 2.40 -3.94 -20.59
CA TYR A 109 2.06 -3.11 -19.44
C TYR A 109 2.25 -3.85 -18.11
N TYR A 110 1.67 -5.06 -17.99
CA TYR A 110 1.81 -5.87 -16.79
C TYR A 110 3.24 -6.39 -16.58
N THR A 111 4.00 -6.59 -17.66
CA THR A 111 5.44 -6.94 -17.59
C THR A 111 6.26 -5.80 -17.00
N LYS A 112 5.99 -4.54 -17.39
CA LYS A 112 6.63 -3.36 -16.80
C LYS A 112 6.33 -3.24 -15.31
N LEU A 113 5.08 -3.46 -14.90
CA LEU A 113 4.70 -3.49 -13.49
C LEU A 113 5.35 -4.64 -12.73
N LEU A 114 5.40 -5.84 -13.31
CA LEU A 114 6.08 -7.00 -12.72
C LEU A 114 7.57 -6.72 -12.50
N HIS A 115 8.24 -6.12 -13.48
CA HIS A 115 9.64 -5.74 -13.37
C HIS A 115 9.86 -4.68 -12.27
N LEU A 116 8.97 -3.67 -12.19
CA LEU A 116 9.01 -2.68 -11.11
C LEU A 116 8.82 -3.35 -9.73
N GLY A 117 7.82 -4.22 -9.62
CA GLY A 117 7.48 -4.93 -8.38
C GLY A 117 8.62 -5.84 -7.93
N ALA A 118 9.21 -6.61 -8.84
CA ALA A 118 10.36 -7.46 -8.56
C ALA A 118 11.56 -6.63 -8.07
N LYS A 119 11.87 -5.52 -8.75
CA LYS A 119 12.96 -4.62 -8.36
C LYS A 119 12.75 -4.04 -6.95
N LEU A 120 11.54 -3.53 -6.66
CA LEU A 120 11.20 -2.99 -5.35
C LEU A 120 11.25 -4.08 -4.27
N ASN A 121 10.73 -5.27 -4.56
CA ASN A 121 10.76 -6.39 -3.62
C ASN A 121 12.19 -6.80 -3.25
N THR A 122 13.13 -6.80 -4.20
CA THR A 122 14.56 -7.03 -3.90
C THR A 122 15.10 -5.93 -2.98
N ILE A 123 14.87 -4.65 -3.29
CA ILE A 123 15.34 -3.52 -2.47
C ILE A 123 14.82 -3.64 -1.03
N PHE A 124 13.54 -3.97 -0.84
CA PHE A 124 12.98 -4.14 0.50
C PHE A 124 13.50 -5.38 1.20
N SER A 125 13.73 -6.47 0.45
CA SER A 125 14.24 -7.73 1.02
C SER A 125 15.64 -7.56 1.59
N ASP A 126 16.50 -6.80 0.92
CA ASP A 126 17.88 -6.52 1.35
C ASP A 126 17.94 -5.65 2.62
N GLN A 127 16.83 -4.99 2.99
CA GLN A 127 16.73 -4.12 4.16
C GLN A 127 16.15 -4.83 5.40
N TYR A 128 15.71 -6.09 5.30
CA TYR A 128 15.16 -6.81 6.46
C TYR A 128 16.27 -7.28 7.39
N GLU A 129 16.34 -6.66 8.55
CA GLU A 129 17.16 -7.15 9.66
C GLU A 129 16.40 -8.26 10.43
N PRO A 130 16.97 -9.48 10.53
CA PRO A 130 16.35 -10.57 11.26
C PRO A 130 16.17 -10.23 12.75
N GLN A 131 14.92 -10.25 13.21
CA GLN A 131 14.59 -10.03 14.62
C GLN A 131 14.52 -11.36 15.36
N ILE A 132 15.29 -11.49 16.45
CA ILE A 132 15.44 -12.72 17.24
C ILE A 132 14.86 -12.52 18.65
N LYS A 133 13.89 -13.36 19.02
CA LYS A 133 13.30 -13.41 20.39
C LYS A 133 14.38 -13.72 21.42
N GLY A 134 14.41 -12.97 22.52
CA GLY A 134 15.42 -13.08 23.58
C GLY A 134 16.71 -12.31 23.31
N VAL A 135 16.88 -11.75 22.11
CA VAL A 135 17.97 -10.81 21.77
C VAL A 135 17.41 -9.40 21.60
N HIS A 136 16.33 -9.27 20.82
CA HIS A 136 15.77 -7.97 20.45
C HIS A 136 14.48 -7.63 21.19
N PHE A 137 13.72 -8.64 21.63
CA PHE A 137 12.53 -8.46 22.46
C PHE A 137 12.36 -9.63 23.43
N ASN A 138 11.80 -9.35 24.60
CA ASN A 138 11.54 -10.35 25.64
C ASN A 138 10.04 -10.62 25.73
N GLY A 139 9.59 -11.71 25.12
CA GLY A 139 8.18 -12.12 25.18
C GLY A 139 7.71 -12.67 26.54
N ARG A 140 8.35 -12.29 27.66
CA ARG A 140 7.93 -12.68 29.00
C ARG A 140 7.00 -11.59 29.55
N PHE A 141 5.72 -11.92 29.65
CA PHE A 141 4.74 -11.03 30.25
C PHE A 141 4.97 -10.93 31.77
N GLY A 142 4.96 -9.70 32.28
CA GLY A 142 4.78 -9.44 33.70
C GLY A 142 3.32 -9.67 34.08
N THR A 143 3.02 -9.62 35.37
CA THR A 143 1.65 -9.57 35.87
C THR A 143 1.47 -8.31 36.68
N ASP A 144 0.28 -7.71 36.62
CA ASP A 144 -0.04 -6.57 37.46
C ASP A 144 -0.02 -6.96 38.95
N ASP A 145 0.63 -6.13 39.78
CA ASP A 145 0.80 -6.40 41.22
C ASP A 145 -0.54 -6.43 41.97
N SER A 146 -1.56 -5.72 41.47
CA SER A 146 -2.89 -5.65 42.07
C SER A 146 -3.85 -6.72 41.55
N ASN A 147 -3.60 -7.25 40.35
CA ASN A 147 -4.38 -8.33 39.77
C ASN A 147 -3.50 -9.28 38.94
N PRO A 148 -3.11 -10.45 39.50
CA PRO A 148 -2.29 -11.43 38.81
C PRO A 148 -2.89 -12.00 37.51
N ASN A 149 -4.19 -11.78 37.26
CA ASN A 149 -4.84 -12.19 36.02
C ASN A 149 -4.60 -11.22 34.85
N ILE A 150 -4.00 -10.05 35.10
CA ILE A 150 -3.67 -9.07 34.07
C ILE A 150 -2.21 -9.25 33.68
N ALA A 151 -1.97 -9.65 32.43
CA ALA A 151 -0.65 -9.71 31.84
C ALA A 151 -0.19 -8.29 31.41
N LEU A 152 1.03 -7.92 31.78
CA LEU A 152 1.66 -6.66 31.39
C LEU A 152 2.73 -6.93 30.34
N ILE A 153 2.75 -6.08 29.31
CA ILE A 153 3.73 -6.07 28.24
C ILE A 153 4.51 -4.75 28.31
N ASN A 154 5.82 -4.79 28.13
CA ASN A 154 6.57 -3.55 28.00
C ASN A 154 6.16 -2.85 26.70
N LEU A 155 6.07 -1.53 26.73
CA LEU A 155 5.67 -0.75 25.55
C LEU A 155 6.64 -0.98 24.38
N GLU A 156 7.95 -1.03 24.63
CA GLU A 156 8.97 -1.30 23.62
C GLU A 156 8.80 -2.70 22.98
N ASP A 157 8.53 -3.73 23.81
CA ASP A 157 8.26 -5.09 23.32
C ASP A 157 6.98 -5.10 22.46
N TYR A 158 5.94 -4.37 22.87
CA TYR A 158 4.69 -4.22 22.11
C TYR A 158 4.89 -3.53 20.76
N GLU A 159 5.58 -2.39 20.74
CA GLU A 159 5.91 -1.65 19.51
C GLU A 159 6.72 -2.51 18.55
N MET A 160 7.70 -3.25 19.06
CA MET A 160 8.51 -4.16 18.26
C MET A 160 7.69 -5.34 17.72
N MET A 161 6.79 -5.92 18.51
CA MET A 161 5.89 -6.99 18.04
C MET A 161 4.94 -6.51 16.94
N ASN A 162 4.38 -5.30 17.08
CA ASN A 162 3.56 -4.71 16.03
C ASN A 162 4.36 -4.49 14.74
N ASP A 163 5.56 -3.92 14.83
CA ASP A 163 6.44 -3.72 13.66
C ASP A 163 6.79 -5.04 12.95
N ILE A 164 7.04 -6.11 13.71
CA ILE A 164 7.26 -7.46 13.14
C ILE A 164 6.01 -7.94 12.38
N ILE A 165 4.82 -7.79 12.96
CA ILE A 165 3.56 -8.20 12.35
C ILE A 165 3.32 -7.42 11.06
N ASP A 166 3.49 -6.10 11.09
CA ASP A 166 3.31 -5.23 9.93
C ASP A 166 4.28 -5.56 8.80
N LYS A 167 5.56 -5.79 9.12
CA LYS A 167 6.57 -6.23 8.15
C LYS A 167 6.22 -7.59 7.56
N PHE A 168 5.79 -8.54 8.38
CA PHE A 168 5.41 -9.87 7.92
C PHE A 168 4.22 -9.83 6.97
N ASN A 169 3.17 -9.09 7.32
CA ASN A 169 2.00 -8.87 6.47
C ASN A 169 2.40 -8.22 5.14
N SER A 170 3.26 -7.21 5.18
CA SER A 170 3.78 -6.54 3.99
C SER A 170 4.57 -7.49 3.08
N ILE A 171 5.36 -8.42 3.66
CA ILE A 171 6.13 -9.43 2.90
C ILE A 171 5.19 -10.39 2.18
N ILE A 172 4.18 -10.92 2.89
CA ILE A 172 3.18 -11.81 2.30
C ILE A 172 2.42 -11.08 1.20
N GLY A 173 1.96 -9.87 1.47
CA GLY A 173 1.19 -9.08 0.53
C GLY A 173 1.95 -8.77 -0.76
N ARG A 174 3.22 -8.33 -0.67
CA ARG A 174 4.08 -8.16 -1.86
C ARG A 174 4.23 -9.43 -2.68
N ARG A 175 4.42 -10.57 -2.02
CA ARG A 175 4.51 -11.87 -2.71
C ARG A 175 3.23 -12.14 -3.50
N ASP A 176 2.08 -11.85 -2.91
CA ASP A 176 0.78 -12.12 -3.52
C ASP A 176 0.50 -11.14 -4.68
N ILE A 177 0.90 -9.87 -4.55
CA ILE A 177 0.89 -8.88 -5.66
C ILE A 177 1.76 -9.38 -6.83
N ILE A 178 3.00 -9.82 -6.56
CA ILE A 178 3.90 -10.34 -7.61
C ILE A 178 3.29 -11.57 -8.29
N LYS A 179 2.67 -12.48 -7.53
CA LYS A 179 1.98 -13.64 -8.09
C LYS A 179 0.80 -13.24 -8.98
N ALA A 180 0.02 -12.23 -8.57
CA ALA A 180 -1.07 -11.71 -9.38
C ALA A 180 -0.55 -11.14 -10.71
N LEU A 181 0.54 -10.36 -10.67
CA LEU A 181 1.20 -9.83 -11.87
C LEU A 181 1.76 -10.93 -12.78
N MET A 182 2.42 -11.95 -12.21
CA MET A 182 2.90 -13.13 -12.96
C MET A 182 1.75 -13.86 -13.66
N THR A 183 0.62 -14.02 -12.99
CA THR A 183 -0.59 -14.62 -13.58
C THR A 183 -1.11 -13.79 -14.75
N LYS A 184 -1.12 -12.46 -14.61
CA LYS A 184 -1.57 -11.51 -15.65
C LYS A 184 -0.69 -11.54 -16.91
N VAL A 185 0.60 -11.88 -16.79
CA VAL A 185 1.52 -12.05 -17.94
C VAL A 185 1.60 -13.50 -18.45
N GLY A 186 0.74 -14.39 -17.97
CA GLY A 186 0.65 -15.78 -18.45
C GLY A 186 1.66 -16.76 -17.86
N MET A 187 2.39 -16.39 -16.81
CA MET A 187 3.26 -17.31 -16.08
C MET A 187 2.41 -18.22 -15.17
N LYS A 188 2.65 -19.53 -15.22
CA LYS A 188 2.00 -20.54 -14.36
C LYS A 188 2.94 -20.98 -13.25
N PHE A 189 2.39 -21.26 -12.07
CA PHE A 189 3.07 -21.79 -10.89
C PHE A 189 2.83 -23.28 -10.74
#